data_AF-A0A2H0U875-F1
#
_entry.id   AF-A0A2H0U875-F1
#
_cell.length_a   1.000
_cell.length_b   1.000
_cell.length_c   1.000
_cell.angle_alpha   90.00
_cell.angle_beta   90.00
_cell.angle_gamma   90.00
#
_symmetry.space_group_name_H-M   'P 1'
#
loop_
_entity.id
_entity.type
_entity.pdbx_description
1 polymer ?
#
loop_
_entity_poly.entity_id
_entity_poly.type
_entity_poly.pdbx_seq_one_letter_code
_entity_poly.pdbx_strand_id
1 'polypeptide(L)'
;MNNNYIIRPVKKQDSRRVWEIRNHPVVRKYSANSAIIFFKNHVSWFEKKYFTALDNYCYILEADQKTIGYCRLDFNADEDNYIISIAIDSDYHSQGLGHKLLSASLFIPPPSQG
;
A
#
# COMPACT_ATOMS: atom_id res chain seq x y z
N MET A 1 -10.90 23.00 3.19
CA MET A 1 -10.31 22.16 4.25
C MET A 1 -8.91 21.79 3.78
N ASN A 2 -7.85 22.19 4.49
CA ASN A 2 -6.50 21.74 4.18
C ASN A 2 -6.35 20.34 4.76
N ASN A 3 -6.66 19.30 3.97
CA ASN A 3 -6.34 17.94 4.37
C ASN A 3 -4.82 17.82 4.42
N ASN A 4 -4.27 17.56 5.59
CA ASN A 4 -2.85 17.29 5.75
C ASN A 4 -2.59 15.85 5.33
N TYR A 5 -1.91 15.66 4.20
CA TYR A 5 -1.57 14.35 3.67
C TYR A 5 -0.14 14.00 4.08
N ILE A 6 0.03 12.82 4.70
CA ILE A 6 1.33 12.32 5.14
C ILE A 6 1.62 11.01 4.42
N ILE A 7 2.83 10.87 3.89
CA ILE A 7 3.30 9.61 3.30
C ILE A 7 4.39 9.04 4.21
N ARG A 8 4.24 7.77 4.59
CA ARG A 8 5.17 7.10 5.51
C ARG A 8 5.28 5.60 5.21
N PRO A 9 6.35 4.93 5.67
CA PRO A 9 6.39 3.47 5.71
C PRO A 9 5.18 2.89 6.46
N VAL A 10 4.76 1.71 6.01
CA VAL A 10 3.63 1.01 6.59
C VAL A 10 3.93 0.51 8.01
N LYS A 11 2.92 0.50 8.87
CA LYS A 11 2.95 -0.09 10.21
C LYS A 11 1.99 -1.28 10.28
N LYS A 12 2.20 -2.18 11.25
CA LYS A 12 1.35 -3.37 11.42
C LYS A 12 -0.14 -2.99 11.59
N GLN A 13 -0.43 -1.86 12.25
CA GLN A 13 -1.80 -1.38 12.44
C GLN A 13 -2.51 -1.00 11.12
N ASP A 14 -1.76 -0.69 10.05
CA ASP A 14 -2.34 -0.32 8.76
C ASP A 14 -2.92 -1.52 8.00
N SER A 15 -2.61 -2.75 8.41
CA SER A 15 -2.97 -3.99 7.71
C SER A 15 -4.46 -4.07 7.36
N ARG A 16 -5.33 -3.76 8.34
CA ARG A 16 -6.79 -3.73 8.15
C ARG A 16 -7.20 -2.76 7.06
N ARG A 17 -6.62 -1.57 7.07
CA ARG A 17 -7.04 -0.52 6.17
C ARG A 17 -6.55 -0.75 4.74
N VAL A 18 -5.34 -1.31 4.59
CA VAL A 18 -4.82 -1.79 3.31
C VAL A 18 -5.72 -2.87 2.71
N TRP A 19 -6.19 -3.81 3.53
CA TRP A 19 -7.12 -4.85 3.12
C TRP A 19 -8.45 -4.29 2.61
N GLU A 20 -9.06 -3.37 3.36
CA GLU A 20 -10.32 -2.71 2.98
C GLU A 20 -10.21 -2.00 1.64
N ILE A 21 -9.16 -1.17 1.45
CA ILE A 21 -8.93 -0.43 0.21
C ILE A 21 -8.75 -1.42 -0.96
N ARG A 22 -7.91 -2.45 -0.78
CA ARG A 22 -7.64 -3.46 -1.82
C ARG A 22 -8.91 -4.20 -2.25
N ASN A 23 -9.76 -4.57 -1.30
CA ASN A 23 -10.97 -5.33 -1.58
C ASN A 23 -12.14 -4.45 -2.02
N HIS A 24 -12.04 -3.12 -1.91
CA HIS A 24 -13.11 -2.22 -2.29
C HIS A 24 -13.52 -2.45 -3.75
N PRO A 25 -14.82 -2.60 -4.09
CA PRO A 25 -15.26 -2.97 -5.44
C PRO A 25 -14.73 -2.05 -6.54
N VAL A 26 -14.63 -0.75 -6.25
CA VAL A 26 -14.12 0.26 -7.20
C VAL A 26 -12.62 0.14 -7.43
N VAL A 27 -11.86 -0.34 -6.44
CA VAL A 27 -10.41 -0.51 -6.53
C VAL A 27 -10.06 -1.85 -7.15
N ARG A 28 -10.70 -2.94 -6.71
CA ARG A 28 -10.38 -4.30 -7.16
C ARG A 28 -10.56 -4.53 -8.66
N LYS A 29 -11.43 -3.76 -9.34
CA LYS A 29 -11.62 -3.84 -10.79
C LYS A 29 -10.37 -3.43 -11.59
N TYR A 30 -9.45 -2.70 -10.97
CA TYR A 30 -8.17 -2.29 -11.56
C TYR A 30 -6.99 -3.13 -11.06
N SER A 31 -7.23 -4.06 -10.14
CA SER A 31 -6.17 -4.96 -9.63
C SER A 31 -5.91 -6.07 -10.62
N ALA A 32 -4.64 -6.41 -10.84
CA ALA A 32 -4.23 -7.57 -11.64
C ALA A 32 -4.83 -8.88 -11.13
N ASN A 33 -5.13 -8.95 -9.83
CA ASN A 33 -5.93 -10.02 -9.23
C ASN A 33 -7.14 -9.39 -8.50
N SER A 34 -8.34 -9.63 -9.04
CA SER A 34 -9.61 -9.10 -8.56
C SER A 34 -10.32 -9.99 -7.54
N ALA A 35 -9.73 -11.13 -7.18
CA ALA A 35 -10.29 -12.04 -6.19
C ALA A 35 -10.40 -11.35 -4.81
N ILE A 36 -11.52 -11.59 -4.12
CA ILE A 36 -11.72 -11.14 -2.76
C ILE A 36 -10.73 -11.89 -1.86
N ILE A 37 -9.97 -11.13 -1.08
CA ILE A 37 -9.07 -11.72 -0.08
C ILE A 37 -9.79 -11.76 1.26
N PHE A 38 -9.82 -12.91 1.93
CA PHE A 38 -10.32 -12.99 3.31
C PHE A 38 -9.36 -12.29 4.28
N PHE A 39 -9.90 -11.54 5.23
CA PHE A 39 -9.09 -10.73 6.16
C PHE A 39 -8.06 -11.57 6.94
N LYS A 40 -8.43 -12.77 7.40
CA LYS A 40 -7.52 -13.68 8.11
C LYS A 40 -6.28 -14.01 7.27
N ASN A 41 -6.46 -14.29 5.98
CA ASN A 41 -5.35 -14.61 5.07
C ASN A 41 -4.50 -13.37 4.81
N HIS A 42 -5.14 -12.20 4.67
CA HIS A 42 -4.45 -10.93 4.46
C HIS A 42 -3.54 -10.58 5.62
N VAL A 43 -3.97 -10.73 6.88
CA VAL A 43 -3.17 -10.37 8.05
C VAL A 43 -1.83 -11.13 8.06
N SER A 44 -1.88 -12.46 7.92
CA SER A 44 -0.68 -13.29 7.89
C SER A 44 0.21 -12.99 6.68
N TRP A 45 -0.40 -12.78 5.50
CA TRP A 45 0.33 -12.41 4.30
C TRP A 45 1.03 -11.05 4.44
N PHE A 46 0.34 -10.05 4.96
CA PHE A 46 0.83 -8.68 5.11
C PHE A 46 2.00 -8.61 6.11
N GLU A 47 1.86 -9.30 7.24
CA GLU A 47 2.93 -9.37 8.24
C GLU A 47 4.18 -10.05 7.65
N LYS A 48 4.01 -11.22 7.03
CA LYS A 48 5.11 -11.95 6.38
C LYS A 48 5.77 -11.12 5.28
N LYS A 49 4.97 -10.42 4.45
CA LYS A 49 5.46 -9.72 3.27
C LYS A 49 6.22 -8.43 3.60
N TYR A 50 5.79 -7.65 4.59
CA TYR A 50 6.37 -6.32 4.84
C TYR A 50 7.12 -6.16 6.16
N PHE A 51 7.11 -7.18 7.04
CA PHE A 51 7.79 -7.12 8.34
C PHE A 51 8.69 -8.34 8.60
N THR A 52 8.79 -9.27 7.65
CA THR A 52 9.62 -10.48 7.79
C THR A 52 10.40 -10.77 6.53
N ALA A 53 9.78 -10.62 5.35
CA ALA A 53 10.48 -10.75 4.09
C ALA A 53 11.41 -9.55 3.84
N LEU A 54 12.55 -9.82 3.22
CA LEU A 54 13.47 -8.79 2.74
C LEU A 54 12.97 -8.22 1.41
N ASP A 55 13.47 -7.04 1.06
CA ASP A 55 13.29 -6.40 -0.25
C ASP A 55 11.84 -6.17 -0.68
N ASN A 56 10.89 -6.18 0.25
CA ASN A 56 9.50 -5.81 -0.01
C ASN A 56 9.15 -4.59 0.83
N TYR A 57 8.63 -3.55 0.19
CA TYR A 57 8.34 -2.28 0.84
C TYR A 57 6.90 -1.89 0.63
N CYS A 58 6.33 -1.22 1.63
CA CYS A 58 4.98 -0.70 1.55
C CYS A 58 4.92 0.65 2.24
N TYR A 59 4.36 1.61 1.53
CA TYR A 59 4.15 2.98 1.97
C TYR A 59 2.66 3.25 1.98
N ILE A 60 2.21 4.04 2.94
CA ILE A 60 0.82 4.47 3.03
C ILE A 60 0.71 5.96 2.78
N LEU A 61 -0.47 6.37 2.29
CA LEU A 61 -0.93 7.74 2.32
C LEU A 61 -1.92 7.87 3.48
N GLU A 62 -1.68 8.81 4.37
CA GLU A 62 -2.49 9.10 5.55
C GLU A 62 -3.18 10.45 5.40
N ALA A 63 -4.45 10.52 5.80
CA ALA A 63 -5.17 11.76 6.05
C ALA A 63 -5.94 11.59 7.36
N ASP A 64 -5.87 12.58 8.25
CA ASP A 64 -6.56 12.57 9.55
C ASP A 64 -6.33 11.28 10.35
N GLN A 65 -5.07 10.81 10.41
CA GLN A 65 -4.64 9.57 11.07
C GLN A 65 -5.23 8.27 10.48
N LYS A 66 -5.93 8.36 9.35
CA LYS A 66 -6.49 7.23 8.62
C LYS A 66 -5.65 6.94 7.39
N THR A 67 -5.31 5.67 7.18
CA THR A 67 -4.73 5.21 5.92
C THR A 67 -5.78 5.31 4.79
N ILE A 68 -5.48 6.11 3.77
CA ILE A 68 -6.35 6.38 2.61
C ILE A 68 -5.75 5.88 1.29
N GLY A 69 -4.54 5.32 1.33
CA GLY A 69 -3.92 4.71 0.16
C GLY A 69 -2.68 3.92 0.53
N TYR A 70 -2.23 3.07 -0.39
CA TYR A 70 -0.98 2.32 -0.26
C TYR A 70 -0.23 2.28 -1.59
N CYS A 71 1.09 2.16 -1.51
CA CYS A 71 1.98 1.78 -2.61
C CYS A 71 2.90 0.67 -2.12
N ARG A 72 2.82 -0.49 -2.76
CA ARG A 72 3.62 -1.68 -2.46
C ARG A 72 4.66 -1.85 -3.56
N LEU A 73 5.90 -2.06 -3.16
CA LEU A 73 7.03 -2.42 -4.01
C LEU A 73 7.39 -3.86 -3.63
N ASP A 74 6.88 -4.82 -4.40
CA ASP A 74 7.10 -6.24 -4.14
C ASP A 74 8.23 -6.72 -5.08
N PHE A 75 9.41 -7.06 -4.55
CA PHE A 75 10.53 -7.54 -5.37
C PHE A 75 10.23 -8.91 -5.99
N ASN A 76 10.53 -9.04 -7.27
CA ASN A 76 10.46 -10.26 -8.05
C ASN A 76 11.88 -10.70 -8.42
N ALA A 77 12.37 -11.74 -7.74
CA ALA A 77 13.72 -12.24 -7.94
C ALA A 77 13.94 -12.91 -9.30
N ASP A 78 12.89 -13.43 -9.94
CA ASP A 78 13.01 -14.10 -11.24
C ASP A 78 13.26 -13.11 -12.38
N GLU A 79 12.75 -11.88 -12.24
CA GLU A 79 12.85 -10.82 -13.25
C GLU A 79 13.78 -9.66 -12.84
N ASP A 80 14.41 -9.75 -11.67
CA ASP A 80 15.25 -8.71 -11.06
C ASP A 80 14.59 -7.32 -11.08
N ASN A 81 13.32 -7.26 -10.69
CA ASN A 81 12.53 -6.02 -10.74
C ASN A 81 11.56 -5.89 -9.55
N TYR A 82 10.92 -4.73 -9.43
CA TYR A 82 9.84 -4.49 -8.47
C TYR A 82 8.49 -4.46 -9.17
N ILE A 83 7.54 -5.23 -8.64
CA ILE A 83 6.13 -5.13 -9.00
C ILE A 83 5.48 -4.07 -8.12
N ILE A 84 5.01 -3.00 -8.76
CA ILE A 84 4.33 -1.92 -8.08
C ILE A 84 2.83 -2.21 -8.01
N SER A 85 2.27 -2.08 -6.81
CA SER A 85 0.82 -2.09 -6.60
C SER A 85 0.40 -0.87 -5.80
N ILE A 86 -0.35 0.02 -6.44
CA ILE A 86 -0.84 1.25 -5.84
C ILE A 86 -2.37 1.29 -5.81
N ALA A 87 -2.94 1.77 -4.71
CA ALA A 87 -4.36 2.04 -4.61
C ALA A 87 -4.62 3.22 -3.68
N ILE A 88 -5.64 4.00 -4.02
CA ILE A 88 -6.21 5.06 -3.19
C ILE A 88 -7.64 4.64 -2.87
N ASP A 89 -8.11 4.94 -1.67
CA ASP A 89 -9.52 4.84 -1.31
C ASP A 89 -10.38 5.65 -2.30
N SER A 90 -11.51 5.07 -2.74
CA SER A 90 -12.38 5.68 -3.75
C SER A 90 -12.90 7.05 -3.36
N ASP A 91 -13.07 7.30 -2.05
CA ASP A 91 -13.52 8.59 -1.53
C ASP A 91 -12.49 9.72 -1.76
N TYR A 92 -11.26 9.35 -2.13
CA TYR A 92 -10.12 10.26 -2.34
C TYR A 92 -9.59 10.22 -3.79
N HIS A 93 -10.34 9.65 -4.74
CA HIS A 93 -9.96 9.63 -6.16
C HIS A 93 -10.02 11.02 -6.80
N SER A 94 -9.43 11.16 -7.99
CA SER A 94 -9.42 12.39 -8.80
C SER A 94 -8.72 13.61 -8.18
N GLN A 95 -7.84 13.39 -7.20
CA GLN A 95 -7.10 14.46 -6.48
C GLN A 95 -5.57 14.42 -6.72
N GLY A 96 -5.10 13.59 -7.66
CA GLY A 96 -3.65 13.42 -7.93
C GLY A 96 -2.87 12.68 -6.82
N LEU A 97 -3.57 12.13 -5.82
CA LEU A 97 -2.94 11.49 -4.65
C LEU A 97 -2.17 10.21 -4.99
N GLY A 98 -2.60 9.45 -6.00
CA GLY A 98 -1.85 8.28 -6.49
C GLY A 98 -0.48 8.65 -7.03
N HIS A 99 -0.39 9.75 -7.81
CA HIS A 99 0.89 10.24 -8.32
C HIS A 99 1.82 10.68 -7.19
N LYS A 100 1.29 11.45 -6.21
CA LYS A 100 2.06 11.87 -5.03
C LYS A 100 2.60 10.67 -4.25
N LEU A 101 1.75 9.66 -4.02
CA LEU A 101 2.13 8.46 -3.28
C LEU A 101 3.18 7.62 -4.01
N LEU A 102 3.01 7.41 -5.32
CA LEU A 102 4.00 6.69 -6.13
C LEU A 102 5.35 7.42 -6.12
N SER A 103 5.36 8.73 -6.42
CA SER A 103 6.59 9.53 -6.45
C SER A 103 7.34 9.44 -5.13
N ALA A 104 6.66 9.67 -4.00
CA ALA A 104 7.27 9.57 -2.69
C ALA A 104 7.83 8.18 -2.37
N SER A 105 7.15 7.10 -2.80
CA SER A 105 7.62 5.72 -2.55
C SER A 105 8.96 5.39 -3.22
N LEU A 106 9.38 6.16 -4.24
CA LEU A 106 10.67 6.00 -4.91
C LEU A 106 11.81 6.74 -4.21
N PHE A 107 11.50 7.75 -3.38
CA PHE A 107 12.50 8.59 -2.71
C PHE A 107 12.59 8.35 -1.20
N ILE A 108 11.53 7.85 -0.57
CA ILE A 108 11.58 7.50 0.85
C ILE A 108 12.42 6.23 0.99
N PRO A 109 13.56 6.27 1.68
CA PRO A 109 14.39 5.09 1.84
C PRO A 109 13.58 3.99 2.55
N PRO A 110 13.82 2.73 2.20
CA PRO A 110 13.21 1.64 2.93
C PRO A 110 13.56 1.74 4.41
N PRO A 111 12.64 1.35 5.31
CA PRO A 111 12.95 1.33 6.73
C PRO A 111 14.19 0.46 6.96
N SER A 112 15.13 0.95 7.78
CA SER A 112 16.34 0.21 8.14
C SER A 112 15.93 -1.15 8.69
N GLN A 113 16.27 -2.21 7.96
CA GLN A 113 16.20 -3.57 8.48
C GLN A 113 17.34 -3.65 9.50
N GLY A 114 17.00 -3.50 10.78
CA GLY A 114 17.95 -3.64 11.89
C GLY A 114 18.48 -5.07 12.01
#